data_AF-A0A3C0GC04-F1
#
_entry.id   AF-A0A3C0GC04-F1
#
_cell.length_a   1.000
_cell.length_b   1.000
_cell.length_c   1.000
_cell.angle_alpha   90.00
_cell.angle_beta   90.00
_cell.angle_gamma   90.00
#
_symmetry.space_group_name_H-M   'P 1'
#
loop_
_entity.id
_entity.type
_entity.pdbx_description
1 polymer ?
#
loop_
_entity_poly.entity_id
_entity_poly.type
_entity_poly.pdbx_seq_one_letter_code
_entity_poly.pdbx_strand_id
1 'polypeptide(L)'
;MAGIADIQTRYESYQKNRNSQSNNSLGRELFLKQDGDQAFIKSIATGSPDDPYLAEIRLHTFREDGRWQSVLHTEDGPADEVPEGSVPSRKFSLWAYVSEVVHPEKPQTGLAGDLNWEEKVMPSGKTMFIEPINDFRIITLSFGRGRYLW
;
A
#
# COMPACT_ATOMS: atom_id res chain seq x y z
N MET A 1 -11.40 -12.57 32.89
CA MET A 1 -12.34 -12.17 31.83
C MET A 1 -11.89 -10.84 31.28
N ALA A 2 -11.17 -10.84 30.15
CA ALA A 2 -10.66 -9.64 29.49
C ALA A 2 -10.84 -9.87 27.99
N GLY A 3 -11.91 -9.35 27.40
CA GLY A 3 -12.32 -9.77 26.05
C GLY A 3 -12.95 -8.71 25.16
N ILE A 4 -13.37 -7.55 25.69
CA ILE A 4 -13.98 -6.48 24.89
C ILE A 4 -13.50 -5.11 25.35
N ALA A 5 -13.36 -4.90 26.67
CA ALA A 5 -12.83 -3.66 27.24
C ALA A 5 -11.41 -3.33 26.75
N ASP A 6 -10.52 -4.32 26.63
CA ASP A 6 -9.16 -4.12 26.09
C ASP A 6 -9.16 -3.79 24.60
N ILE A 7 -10.11 -4.31 23.84
CA ILE A 7 -10.23 -4.05 22.39
C ILE A 7 -10.77 -2.64 22.18
N GLN A 8 -11.78 -2.22 22.94
CA GLN A 8 -12.29 -0.84 22.93
C GLN A 8 -11.23 0.16 23.40
N THR A 9 -10.48 -0.16 24.46
CA THR A 9 -9.41 0.71 24.95
C THR A 9 -8.29 0.85 23.91
N ARG A 10 -7.92 -0.24 23.21
CA ARG A 10 -7.00 -0.18 22.07
C ARG A 10 -7.57 0.66 20.94
N TYR A 11 -8.82 0.44 20.53
CA TYR A 11 -9.46 1.17 19.44
C TYR A 11 -9.57 2.68 19.72
N GLU A 12 -9.95 3.06 20.95
CA GLU A 12 -10.01 4.45 21.40
C GLU A 12 -8.60 5.08 21.51
N SER A 13 -7.59 4.32 21.94
CA SER A 13 -6.20 4.80 21.95
C SER A 13 -5.65 5.01 20.53
N TYR A 14 -6.02 4.15 19.57
CA TYR A 14 -5.72 4.33 18.15
C TYR A 14 -6.42 5.56 17.57
N GLN A 15 -7.68 5.82 17.93
CA GLN A 15 -8.41 7.01 17.48
C GLN A 15 -7.88 8.31 18.12
N LYS A 16 -7.49 8.30 19.40
CA LYS A 16 -6.88 9.46 20.07
C LYS A 16 -5.53 9.83 19.47
N ASN A 17 -4.69 8.85 19.15
CA ASN A 17 -3.40 9.09 18.49
C ASN A 17 -3.54 9.55 17.03
N ARG A 18 -4.71 9.32 16.40
CA ARG A 18 -5.01 9.77 15.04
C ARG A 18 -5.07 11.28 14.89
N ASN A 19 -5.42 12.00 15.97
CA ASN A 19 -5.55 13.46 15.95
C ASN A 19 -4.26 14.20 16.36
N SER A 20 -3.29 13.49 16.95
CA SER A 20 -2.03 14.08 17.45
C SER A 20 -0.86 13.89 16.48
N GLN A 21 -1.01 13.05 15.46
CA GLN A 21 0.04 12.70 14.50
C GLN A 21 -0.27 13.36 13.16
N SER A 22 0.07 14.64 13.06
CA SER A 22 0.03 15.42 11.82
C SER A 22 0.70 14.65 10.67
N ASN A 23 -0.07 14.41 9.60
CA ASN A 23 0.34 14.16 8.22
C ASN A 23 1.08 12.86 7.81
N ASN A 24 1.33 11.87 8.69
CA ASN A 24 2.15 10.70 8.28
C ASN A 24 1.68 9.28 8.66
N SER A 25 0.48 9.09 9.23
CA SER A 25 0.03 7.75 9.69
C SER A 25 -1.11 7.11 8.88
N LEU A 26 -1.56 7.74 7.79
CA LEU A 26 -2.62 7.22 6.91
C LEU A 26 -2.12 6.68 5.55
N GLY A 27 -0.80 6.65 5.30
CA GLY A 27 -0.23 6.35 3.98
C GLY A 27 1.07 5.55 4.03
N ARG A 28 1.10 4.47 4.81
CA ARG A 28 2.27 3.56 4.77
C ARG A 28 2.25 2.61 3.58
N GLU A 29 1.18 2.60 2.79
CA GLU A 29 1.16 1.87 1.53
C GLU A 29 2.15 2.48 0.53
N LEU A 30 2.91 1.61 -0.15
CA LEU A 30 3.78 2.00 -1.25
C LEU A 30 2.92 2.16 -2.51
N PHE A 31 2.79 3.39 -2.99
CA PHE A 31 2.15 3.69 -4.27
C PHE A 31 3.20 3.94 -5.34
N LEU A 32 3.17 3.11 -6.38
CA LEU A 32 3.89 3.40 -7.63
C LEU A 32 3.10 4.49 -8.36
N LYS A 33 3.77 5.62 -8.63
CA LYS A 33 3.14 6.85 -9.10
C LYS A 33 2.97 6.84 -10.62
N GLN A 34 3.88 6.17 -11.33
CA GLN A 34 3.96 6.16 -12.79
C GLN A 34 4.17 4.76 -13.33
N ASP A 35 3.78 4.57 -14.58
CA ASP A 35 4.06 3.33 -15.30
C ASP A 35 5.57 3.17 -15.51
N GLY A 36 6.10 2.02 -15.14
CA GLY A 36 7.53 1.73 -15.22
C GLY A 36 8.34 2.10 -13.96
N ASP A 37 7.68 2.57 -12.90
CA ASP A 37 8.30 2.70 -11.59
C ASP A 37 8.81 1.34 -11.09
N GLN A 38 10.01 1.35 -10.49
CA GLN A 38 10.63 0.15 -9.92
C GLN A 38 10.94 0.39 -8.44
N ALA A 39 10.39 -0.44 -7.57
CA ALA A 39 10.68 -0.38 -6.14
C ALA A 39 11.66 -1.48 -5.73
N PHE A 40 12.65 -1.09 -4.93
CA PHE A 40 13.61 -2.01 -4.33
C PHE A 40 13.17 -2.31 -2.90
N ILE A 41 12.71 -3.55 -2.70
CA ILE A 41 12.00 -3.96 -1.49
C ILE A 41 12.66 -5.16 -0.83
N LYS A 42 12.63 -5.21 0.50
CA LYS A 42 12.95 -6.39 1.30
C LYS A 42 11.75 -6.72 2.16
N SER A 43 11.10 -7.86 1.88
CA SER A 43 10.00 -8.35 2.70
C SER A 43 10.48 -8.62 4.12
N ILE A 44 9.68 -8.22 5.12
CA ILE A 44 9.83 -8.70 6.50
C ILE A 44 8.86 -9.83 6.84
N ALA A 45 7.87 -10.07 5.97
CA ALA A 45 7.01 -11.23 6.07
C ALA A 45 7.83 -12.51 5.82
N THR A 46 7.73 -13.43 6.77
CA THR A 46 8.25 -14.80 6.80
C THR A 46 7.38 -15.79 6.02
N GLY A 47 6.08 -15.49 5.86
CA GLY A 47 5.11 -16.41 5.23
C GLY A 47 4.59 -17.51 6.16
N SER A 48 4.91 -17.43 7.46
CA SER A 48 4.36 -18.35 8.46
C SER A 48 2.84 -18.15 8.62
N PRO A 49 2.08 -19.18 9.03
CA PRO A 49 0.62 -19.05 9.21
C PRO A 49 0.20 -17.93 10.17
N ASP A 50 1.00 -17.68 11.20
CA ASP A 50 0.74 -16.66 12.22
C ASP A 50 1.58 -15.39 12.02
N ASP A 51 2.00 -15.11 10.77
CA ASP A 51 2.86 -13.97 10.47
C ASP A 51 2.09 -12.63 10.58
N PRO A 52 2.43 -11.76 11.55
CA PRO A 52 1.72 -10.49 11.74
C PRO A 52 2.01 -9.46 10.62
N TYR A 53 2.99 -9.72 9.77
CA TYR A 53 3.42 -8.83 8.69
C TYR A 53 2.87 -9.21 7.32
N LEU A 54 2.02 -10.25 7.25
CA LEU A 54 1.37 -10.72 6.04
C LEU A 54 -0.13 -10.86 6.29
N ALA A 55 -0.94 -10.31 5.38
CA ALA A 55 -2.39 -10.44 5.44
C ALA A 55 -2.95 -10.76 4.06
N GLU A 56 -3.91 -11.68 3.99
CA GLU A 56 -4.81 -11.74 2.83
C GLU A 56 -5.87 -10.65 2.99
N ILE A 57 -6.08 -9.88 1.92
CA ILE A 57 -7.16 -8.89 1.85
C ILE A 57 -8.04 -9.15 0.63
N ARG A 58 -9.27 -8.66 0.70
CA ARG A 58 -10.23 -8.75 -0.41
C ARG A 58 -10.69 -7.34 -0.76
N LEU A 59 -10.62 -6.98 -2.04
CA LEU A 59 -10.94 -5.64 -2.52
C LEU A 59 -11.93 -5.70 -3.68
N HIS A 60 -13.00 -4.92 -3.57
CA HIS A 60 -13.89 -4.56 -4.67
C HIS A 60 -13.28 -3.38 -5.42
N THR A 61 -12.70 -3.62 -6.59
CA THR A 61 -12.15 -2.55 -7.42
C THR A 61 -13.08 -2.31 -8.62
N PHE A 62 -13.62 -1.11 -8.72
CA PHE A 62 -14.57 -0.72 -9.77
C PHE A 62 -14.28 0.69 -10.25
N ARG A 63 -14.91 1.08 -11.37
CA ARG A 63 -14.79 2.41 -11.95
C ARG A 63 -16.11 3.16 -11.80
N GLU A 64 -16.05 4.32 -11.17
CA GLU A 64 -17.19 5.21 -10.95
C GLU A 64 -16.75 6.63 -11.31
N ASP A 65 -17.60 7.35 -12.06
CA ASP A 65 -17.29 8.69 -12.58
C ASP A 65 -15.91 8.81 -13.24
N GLY A 66 -15.52 7.76 -13.97
CA GLY A 66 -14.24 7.70 -14.68
C GLY A 66 -13.02 7.46 -13.79
N ARG A 67 -13.17 7.39 -12.46
CA ARG A 67 -12.10 7.12 -11.49
C ARG A 67 -12.15 5.69 -10.98
N TRP A 68 -10.97 5.11 -10.72
CA TRP A 68 -10.87 3.82 -10.06
C TRP A 68 -11.07 4.01 -8.55
N GLN A 69 -11.95 3.21 -7.98
CA GLN A 69 -12.18 3.12 -6.55
C GLN A 69 -11.92 1.69 -6.09
N SER A 70 -11.53 1.54 -4.83
CA SER A 70 -11.32 0.23 -4.21
C SER A 70 -11.91 0.23 -2.81
N VAL A 71 -12.85 -0.68 -2.57
CA VAL A 71 -13.54 -0.86 -1.28
C VAL A 71 -13.08 -2.17 -0.66
N LEU A 72 -12.72 -2.14 0.61
CA LEU A 72 -12.34 -3.33 1.38
C LEU A 72 -13.54 -4.24 1.60
N HIS A 73 -13.35 -5.54 1.42
CA HIS A 73 -14.34 -6.55 1.79
C HIS A 73 -13.98 -7.11 3.17
N THR A 74 -14.88 -6.90 4.12
CA THR A 74 -14.80 -7.36 5.51
C THR A 74 -15.56 -8.67 5.69
N GLU A 75 -15.57 -9.22 6.90
CA GLU A 75 -16.36 -10.42 7.22
C GLU A 75 -17.87 -10.21 7.04
N ASP A 76 -18.35 -8.98 7.29
CA ASP A 76 -19.75 -8.59 7.17
C ASP A 76 -20.14 -8.14 5.75
N GLY A 77 -19.20 -8.20 4.80
CA GLY A 77 -19.38 -7.74 3.43
C GLY A 77 -18.53 -6.50 3.09
N PRO A 78 -18.85 -5.77 2.00
CA PRO A 78 -18.08 -4.59 1.61
C PRO A 78 -18.19 -3.49 2.68
N ALA A 79 -17.06 -2.85 2.98
CA ALA A 79 -16.96 -1.79 4.00
C ALA A 79 -17.67 -0.49 3.61
N ASP A 80 -18.03 -0.36 2.35
CA ASP A 80 -18.71 0.80 1.77
C ASP A 80 -19.59 0.34 0.59
N GLU A 81 -20.36 1.25 0.00
CA GLU A 81 -21.19 0.96 -1.15
C GLU A 81 -20.34 0.51 -2.36
N VAL A 82 -20.81 -0.55 -3.02
CA VAL A 82 -20.19 -1.09 -4.21
C VAL A 82 -21.26 -1.33 -5.28
N PRO A 83 -20.93 -1.17 -6.57
CA PRO A 83 -21.87 -1.45 -7.66
C PRO A 83 -22.41 -2.88 -7.61
N GLU A 84 -23.65 -3.06 -8.02
CA GLU A 84 -24.29 -4.37 -8.07
C GLU A 84 -23.49 -5.34 -8.96
N GLY A 85 -23.31 -6.58 -8.49
CA GLY A 85 -22.50 -7.59 -9.18
C GLY A 85 -20.98 -7.44 -9.02
N SER A 86 -20.51 -6.47 -8.22
CA SER A 86 -19.09 -6.32 -7.90
C SER A 86 -18.56 -7.54 -7.13
N VAL A 87 -17.55 -8.21 -7.69
CA VAL A 87 -16.91 -9.39 -7.08
C VAL A 87 -15.58 -8.97 -6.44
N PRO A 88 -15.32 -9.33 -5.17
CA PRO A 88 -14.07 -8.98 -4.53
C PRO A 88 -12.91 -9.79 -5.12
N SER A 89 -11.82 -9.10 -5.42
CA SER A 89 -10.55 -9.72 -5.80
C SER A 89 -9.71 -10.05 -4.56
N ARG A 90 -9.09 -11.24 -4.54
CA ARG A 90 -8.13 -11.61 -3.50
C ARG A 90 -6.79 -10.94 -3.79
N LYS A 91 -6.20 -10.34 -2.77
CA LYS A 91 -4.84 -9.81 -2.77
C LYS A 91 -4.15 -10.21 -1.47
N PHE A 92 -2.83 -10.09 -1.44
CA PHE A 92 -2.10 -10.17 -0.19
C PHE A 92 -1.35 -8.87 0.03
N SER A 93 -1.26 -8.47 1.29
CA SER A 93 -0.59 -7.29 1.74
C SER A 93 0.54 -7.72 2.67
N LEU A 94 1.73 -7.17 2.46
CA LEU A 94 2.88 -7.48 3.29
C LEU A 94 3.62 -6.21 3.69
N TRP A 95 4.25 -6.25 4.86
CA TRP A 95 5.23 -5.24 5.22
C TRP A 95 6.58 -5.54 4.57
N ALA A 96 7.19 -4.49 4.02
CA ALA A 96 8.52 -4.54 3.46
C ALA A 96 9.28 -3.25 3.81
N TYR A 97 10.59 -3.38 3.97
CA TYR A 97 11.49 -2.24 3.94
C TYR A 97 11.69 -1.82 2.48
N VAL A 98 11.37 -0.57 2.16
CA VAL A 98 11.58 0.02 0.83
C VAL A 98 12.81 0.91 0.92
N SER A 99 13.87 0.55 0.20
CA SER A 99 15.07 1.39 0.16
C SER A 99 14.84 2.59 -0.75
N GLU A 100 14.46 2.34 -1.99
CA GLU A 100 14.33 3.34 -3.03
C GLU A 100 13.26 2.96 -4.06
N VAL A 101 12.66 3.97 -4.67
CA VAL A 101 11.80 3.84 -5.84
C VAL A 101 12.46 4.58 -7.00
N VAL A 102 12.58 3.91 -8.14
CA VAL A 102 13.19 4.46 -9.35
C VAL A 102 12.10 4.79 -10.34
N HIS A 103 12.03 6.07 -10.71
CA HIS A 103 11.05 6.63 -11.62
C HIS A 103 11.66 6.85 -13.01
N PRO A 104 10.92 6.54 -14.10
CA PRO A 104 11.40 6.75 -15.46
C PRO A 104 11.32 8.20 -15.91
N GLU A 105 10.47 9.01 -15.27
CA GLU A 105 10.26 10.42 -15.61
C GLU A 105 10.35 11.29 -14.35
N LYS A 106 10.68 12.57 -14.56
CA LYS A 106 10.74 13.56 -13.48
C LYS A 106 9.32 13.76 -12.94
N PRO A 107 9.13 13.92 -11.62
CA PRO A 107 7.80 14.17 -11.08
C PRO A 107 7.31 15.49 -11.67
N GLN A 108 6.04 15.54 -12.08
CA GLN A 108 5.44 16.79 -12.54
C GLN A 108 5.50 17.78 -11.36
N THR A 109 6.37 18.79 -11.50
CA THR A 109 6.58 19.83 -10.51
C THR A 109 5.25 20.56 -10.27
N GLY A 110 4.69 20.42 -9.05
CA GLY A 110 3.47 21.12 -8.65
C GLY A 110 2.65 20.48 -7.53
N LEU A 111 2.84 19.19 -7.21
CA LEU A 111 1.99 18.47 -6.25
C LEU A 111 2.69 17.92 -4.99
N ALA A 112 4.02 18.01 -4.90
CA ALA A 112 4.75 17.60 -3.71
C ALA A 112 5.97 18.49 -3.53
N GLY A 113 6.09 19.10 -2.35
CA GLY A 113 7.24 19.91 -1.96
C GLY A 113 8.54 19.09 -2.01
N ASP A 114 9.65 19.79 -2.24
CA ASP A 114 11.05 19.36 -2.10
C ASP A 114 11.27 17.84 -2.14
N LEU A 115 11.02 17.26 -3.33
CA LEU A 115 11.35 15.87 -3.58
C LEU A 115 12.87 15.75 -3.67
N ASN A 116 13.49 15.13 -2.65
CA ASN A 116 14.91 14.76 -2.62
C ASN A 116 15.22 13.62 -3.61
N TRP A 117 14.79 13.76 -4.86
CA TRP A 117 15.00 12.74 -5.88
C TRP A 117 16.39 12.93 -6.51
N GLU A 118 17.17 11.86 -6.53
CA GLU A 118 18.51 11.85 -7.11
C GLU A 118 18.42 11.47 -8.60
N GLU A 119 19.04 12.28 -9.47
CA GLU A 119 19.13 11.96 -10.90
C GLU A 119 20.31 11.02 -11.15
N LYS A 120 20.05 9.86 -11.77
CA LYS A 120 21.10 8.87 -12.08
C LYS A 120 21.02 8.40 -13.53
N VAL A 121 22.15 8.47 -14.22
CA VAL A 121 22.29 7.89 -15.56
C VAL A 121 22.53 6.39 -15.40
N MET A 122 21.58 5.59 -15.89
CA MET A 122 21.68 4.13 -15.86
C MET A 122 22.68 3.63 -16.93
N PRO A 123 23.19 2.39 -16.81
CA PRO A 123 24.10 1.81 -17.81
C PRO A 123 23.53 1.77 -19.25
N SER A 124 22.21 1.81 -19.39
CA SER A 124 21.51 1.92 -20.67
C SER A 124 21.58 3.30 -21.32
N GLY A 125 22.17 4.30 -20.65
CA GLY A 125 22.22 5.70 -21.09
C GLY A 125 20.95 6.49 -20.78
N LYS A 126 19.90 5.86 -20.21
CA LYS A 126 18.68 6.54 -19.79
C LYS A 126 18.85 7.19 -18.41
N THR A 127 18.47 8.45 -18.28
CA THR A 127 18.35 9.11 -16.98
C THR A 127 17.10 8.60 -16.26
N MET A 128 17.28 8.16 -15.03
CA MET A 128 16.19 7.78 -14.12
C MET A 128 16.28 8.66 -12.86
N PHE A 129 15.17 8.73 -12.12
CA PHE A 129 15.07 9.54 -10.91
C PHE A 129 14.84 8.62 -9.71
N ILE A 130 15.66 8.74 -8.68
CA ILE A 130 15.65 7.86 -7.52
C ILE A 130 15.02 8.60 -6.35
N GLU A 131 13.89 8.11 -5.85
CA GLU A 131 13.25 8.52 -4.62
C GLU A 131 13.77 7.66 -3.45
N PRO A 132 14.63 8.20 -2.57
CA PRO A 132 15.06 7.47 -1.37
C PRO A 132 13.92 7.44 -0.35
N ILE A 133 13.41 6.24 -0.06
CA ILE A 133 12.33 6.04 0.93
C ILE A 133 12.92 5.65 2.28
N ASN A 134 13.79 4.64 2.29
CA ASN A 134 14.47 4.10 3.48
C ASN A 134 13.55 3.87 4.70
N ASP A 135 12.37 3.31 4.47
CA ASP A 135 11.35 3.11 5.52
C ASP A 135 10.50 1.86 5.26
N PHE A 136 9.80 1.39 6.30
CA PHE A 136 8.86 0.29 6.21
C PHE A 136 7.53 0.75 5.61
N ARG A 137 7.13 0.07 4.53
CA ARG A 137 5.87 0.31 3.81
C ARG A 137 5.07 -0.98 3.70
N ILE A 138 3.77 -0.81 3.51
CA ILE A 138 2.82 -1.87 3.18
C ILE A 138 2.80 -2.00 1.65
N ILE A 139 2.89 -3.21 1.14
CA ILE A 139 2.84 -3.50 -0.29
C ILE A 139 1.68 -4.45 -0.54
N THR A 140 0.76 -4.05 -1.42
CA THR A 140 -0.39 -4.84 -1.81
C THR A 140 -0.15 -5.46 -3.19
N LEU A 141 -0.11 -6.79 -3.26
CA LEU A 141 0.09 -7.54 -4.50
C LEU A 141 -1.12 -8.41 -4.82
N SER A 142 -1.42 -8.54 -6.11
CA SER A 142 -2.41 -9.51 -6.58
C SER A 142 -1.78 -10.91 -6.66
N PHE A 143 -2.60 -11.93 -6.41
CA PHE A 143 -2.23 -13.27 -6.83
C PHE A 143 -2.29 -13.28 -8.36
N GLY A 144 -1.15 -13.51 -9.02
CA GLY A 144 -1.04 -13.42 -10.47
C GLY A 144 -2.04 -14.31 -11.23
N ARG A 145 -2.10 -14.18 -12.55
CA ARG A 145 -3.08 -14.85 -13.42
C ARG A 145 -3.15 -16.36 -13.15
N GLY A 146 -4.25 -16.85 -12.58
CA GLY A 146 -4.42 -18.27 -12.24
C GLY A 146 -3.94 -18.67 -10.83
N ARG A 147 -3.69 -17.71 -9.94
CA ARG A 147 -3.23 -17.93 -8.55
C ARG A 147 -1.85 -18.59 -8.42
N TYR A 148 -1.00 -18.55 -9.45
CA TYR A 148 0.31 -19.23 -9.47
C TYR A 148 1.33 -18.72 -8.44
N LEU A 149 1.05 -17.60 -7.76
CA LEU A 149 1.88 -17.06 -6.67
C LEU A 149 1.47 -17.65 -5.31
N TRP A 150 0.88 -18.84 -5.32
CA TRP A 150 0.52 -19.65 -4.17
C TRP A 150 0.77 -21.13 -4.47
#